data_AF-A0AAD9V0T4-F1
#
_entry.id   AF-A0AAD9V0T4-F1
#
_cell.length_a   1.000
_cell.length_b   1.000
_cell.length_c   1.000
_cell.angle_alpha   90.00
_cell.angle_beta   90.00
_cell.angle_gamma   90.00
#
_symmetry.space_group_name_H-M   'P 1'
#
loop_
_entity.id
_entity.type
_entity.pdbx_description
1 polymer ?
#
loop_
_entity_poly.entity_id
_entity_poly.type
_entity_poly.pdbx_seq_one_letter_code
_entity_poly.pdbx_strand_id
1 'polypeptide(L)'
;MKFSFERECIKAVSWARGRPNYGMGNMNHGLEEVCGNKRELSGPLVDSYLLKIRKQMSTKLSPSRTTQLGSLVILFIPWPIFRHITVLFRGYGGEVKFDGKKLKITSTLSSMETVEKVFSPSRFEGQDLLRKRHFSHVAGLKGEVEFLYKGNSSVVVSNNSPLTLDYNLKSQKVNVTVYIQQYRPEDFLVDSFLQNLNQ
;
A
#
# COMPACT_ATOMS: atom_id res chain seq x y z
N MET A 1 -8.57 -13.37 -11.39
CA MET A 1 -8.81 -13.46 -9.93
C MET A 1 -9.70 -12.32 -9.49
N LYS A 2 -11.01 -12.54 -9.45
CA LYS A 2 -12.02 -11.53 -9.14
C LYS A 2 -13.06 -12.24 -8.24
N PHE A 3 -13.39 -11.65 -7.09
CA PHE A 3 -14.60 -11.91 -6.25
C PHE A 3 -14.64 -12.94 -5.10
N SER A 4 -13.60 -13.70 -4.74
CA SER A 4 -13.70 -14.57 -3.53
C SER A 4 -13.70 -13.75 -2.23
N PHE A 5 -12.75 -12.82 -2.10
CA PHE A 5 -12.53 -12.05 -0.88
C PHE A 5 -13.68 -11.09 -0.52
N GLU A 6 -14.23 -10.36 -1.50
CA GLU A 6 -15.37 -9.46 -1.25
C GLU A 6 -16.59 -10.23 -0.71
N ARG A 7 -16.85 -11.43 -1.23
CA ARG A 7 -17.94 -12.30 -0.74
C ARG A 7 -17.69 -12.78 0.69
N GLU A 8 -16.45 -13.12 1.02
CA GLU A 8 -16.08 -13.55 2.37
C GLU A 8 -16.22 -12.42 3.39
N CYS A 9 -15.76 -11.22 3.06
CA CYS A 9 -15.94 -10.05 3.93
C CYS A 9 -17.43 -9.74 4.16
N ILE A 10 -18.26 -9.75 3.11
CA ILE A 10 -19.70 -9.50 3.22
C ILE A 10 -20.36 -10.52 4.16
N LYS A 11 -20.02 -11.81 4.03
CA LYS A 11 -20.54 -12.86 4.92
C LYS A 11 -20.12 -12.63 6.37
N ALA A 12 -18.85 -12.33 6.61
CA ALA A 12 -18.31 -12.10 7.96
C ALA A 12 -19.01 -10.93 8.66
N VAL A 13 -19.21 -9.81 7.95
CA VAL A 13 -19.90 -8.62 8.49
C VAL A 13 -21.38 -8.89 8.71
N SER A 14 -22.06 -9.56 7.79
CA SER A 14 -23.49 -9.88 7.92
C SER A 14 -23.83 -10.70 9.16
N TRP A 15 -22.87 -11.48 9.69
CA TRP A 15 -23.07 -12.35 10.85
C TRP A 15 -22.37 -11.87 12.15
N ALA A 16 -21.74 -10.70 12.14
CA ALA A 16 -21.07 -10.15 13.31
C ALA A 16 -22.08 -9.80 14.43
N ARG A 17 -21.87 -10.32 15.65
CA ARG A 17 -22.65 -9.95 16.84
C ARG A 17 -21.98 -8.76 17.55
N GLY A 18 -22.76 -7.76 17.95
CA GLY A 18 -22.27 -6.60 18.73
C GLY A 18 -21.79 -5.43 17.86
N ARG A 19 -22.61 -5.00 16.90
CA ARG A 19 -22.29 -3.86 16.04
C ARG A 19 -22.31 -2.53 16.81
N PRO A 20 -21.40 -1.59 16.54
CA PRO A 20 -21.46 -0.24 17.10
C PRO A 20 -22.77 0.46 16.73
N ASN A 21 -23.36 1.22 17.65
CA ASN A 21 -24.48 2.10 17.31
C ASN A 21 -23.97 3.27 16.45
N TYR A 22 -24.28 3.24 15.16
CA TYR A 22 -23.85 4.23 14.18
C TYR A 22 -24.74 5.48 14.13
N GLY A 23 -25.64 5.66 15.10
CA GLY A 23 -26.59 6.78 15.14
C GLY A 23 -27.67 6.69 14.06
N MET A 24 -28.02 5.47 13.63
CA MET A 24 -28.99 5.21 12.57
C MET A 24 -30.42 4.93 13.10
N GLY A 25 -30.68 5.25 14.37
CA GLY A 25 -31.82 4.76 15.17
C GLY A 25 -33.24 5.14 14.73
N ASN A 26 -33.43 5.64 13.51
CA ASN A 26 -34.73 5.93 12.91
C ASN A 26 -34.81 5.50 11.42
N MET A 27 -33.81 4.78 10.91
CA MET A 27 -33.88 4.20 9.57
C MET A 27 -34.71 2.91 9.58
N ASN A 28 -35.25 2.55 8.41
CA ASN A 28 -35.82 1.21 8.23
C ASN A 28 -34.74 0.17 8.55
N HIS A 29 -35.09 -0.86 9.34
CA HIS A 29 -34.17 -1.92 9.76
C HIS A 29 -33.33 -2.51 8.62
N GLY A 30 -33.92 -2.75 7.44
CA GLY A 30 -33.18 -3.26 6.28
C GLY A 30 -32.17 -2.26 5.71
N LEU A 31 -32.48 -0.96 5.76
CA LEU A 31 -31.54 0.09 5.34
C LEU A 31 -30.44 0.30 6.39
N GLU A 32 -30.79 0.27 7.68
CA GLU A 32 -29.84 0.33 8.78
C GLU A 32 -28.83 -0.83 8.68
N GLU A 33 -29.31 -2.05 8.46
CA GLU A 33 -28.45 -3.23 8.29
C GLU A 33 -27.53 -3.08 7.07
N VAL A 34 -28.06 -2.69 5.90
CA VAL A 34 -27.27 -2.49 4.68
C VAL A 34 -26.25 -1.36 4.86
N CYS A 35 -26.60 -0.26 5.50
CA CYS A 35 -25.72 0.87 5.75
C CYS A 35 -24.65 0.55 6.79
N GLY A 36 -25.01 -0.14 7.87
CA GLY A 36 -24.08 -0.64 8.90
C GLY A 36 -23.07 -1.61 8.29
N ASN A 37 -23.54 -2.59 7.52
CA ASN A 37 -22.68 -3.53 6.80
C ASN A 37 -21.71 -2.82 5.86
N LYS A 38 -22.19 -1.82 5.09
CA LYS A 38 -21.32 -1.03 4.21
C LYS A 38 -20.23 -0.28 4.99
N ARG A 39 -20.54 0.29 6.15
CA ARG A 39 -19.56 0.99 6.99
C ARG A 39 -18.52 0.02 7.57
N GLU A 40 -18.97 -1.13 8.06
CA GLU A 40 -18.08 -2.18 8.59
C GLU A 40 -17.17 -2.77 7.51
N LEU A 41 -17.64 -2.86 6.26
CA LEU A 41 -16.88 -3.40 5.13
C LEU A 41 -15.91 -2.41 4.50
N SER A 42 -16.23 -1.11 4.51
CA SER A 42 -15.47 -0.12 3.74
C SER A 42 -14.01 -0.01 4.18
N GLY A 43 -13.76 -0.01 5.50
CA GLY A 43 -12.40 -0.01 6.06
C GLY A 43 -11.58 -1.23 5.64
N PRO A 44 -12.01 -2.45 6.00
CA PRO A 44 -11.34 -3.69 5.62
C PRO A 44 -11.13 -3.85 4.11
N LEU A 45 -12.09 -3.42 3.28
CA LEU A 45 -11.92 -3.44 1.83
C LEU A 45 -10.81 -2.48 1.38
N VAL A 46 -10.81 -1.23 1.85
CA VAL A 46 -9.74 -0.27 1.56
C VAL A 46 -8.38 -0.81 2.00
N ASP A 47 -8.28 -1.33 3.23
CA ASP A 47 -7.05 -1.90 3.77
C ASP A 47 -6.60 -3.13 2.96
N SER A 48 -7.51 -3.97 2.48
CA SER A 48 -7.16 -5.12 1.62
C SER A 48 -6.51 -4.70 0.30
N TYR A 49 -6.99 -3.61 -0.31
CA TYR A 49 -6.42 -3.07 -1.53
C TYR A 49 -5.08 -2.37 -1.26
N LEU A 50 -4.96 -1.64 -0.14
CA LEU A 50 -3.69 -1.08 0.30
C LEU A 50 -2.65 -2.16 0.59
N LEU A 51 -3.04 -3.25 1.25
CA LEU A 51 -2.20 -4.42 1.48
C LEU A 51 -1.75 -5.05 0.16
N LYS A 52 -2.65 -5.13 -0.82
CA LYS A 52 -2.31 -5.65 -2.16
C LYS A 52 -1.30 -4.74 -2.88
N ILE A 53 -1.48 -3.43 -2.82
CA ILE A 53 -0.51 -2.45 -3.34
C ILE A 53 0.84 -2.65 -2.63
N ARG A 54 0.84 -2.78 -1.30
CA ARG A 54 2.03 -2.94 -0.48
C ARG A 54 2.79 -4.25 -0.73
N LYS A 55 2.07 -5.37 -0.86
CA LYS A 55 2.67 -6.66 -1.24
C LYS A 55 3.37 -6.58 -2.60
N GLN A 56 2.77 -5.87 -3.56
CA GLN A 56 3.38 -5.66 -4.88
C GLN A 56 4.61 -4.74 -4.83
N MET A 57 4.63 -3.74 -3.94
CA MET A 57 5.86 -2.96 -3.70
C MET A 57 6.94 -3.84 -3.07
N SER A 58 6.59 -4.67 -2.09
CA SER A 58 7.54 -5.56 -1.40
C SER A 58 8.20 -6.61 -2.31
N THR A 59 7.48 -7.15 -3.31
CA THR A 59 8.09 -8.08 -4.29
C THR A 59 9.19 -7.43 -5.11
N LYS A 60 9.21 -6.10 -5.16
CA LYS A 60 10.15 -5.31 -5.94
C LYS A 60 11.34 -4.85 -5.10
N LEU A 61 11.24 -4.95 -3.78
CA LEU A 61 12.35 -4.82 -2.84
C LEU A 61 13.27 -6.06 -2.82
N SER A 62 13.27 -6.91 -3.86
CA SER A 62 14.12 -8.10 -3.88
C SER A 62 15.59 -7.74 -4.13
N PRO A 63 16.55 -8.52 -3.60
CA PRO A 63 17.99 -8.19 -3.69
C PRO A 63 18.49 -8.15 -5.14
N SER A 64 17.83 -8.85 -6.06
CA SER A 64 18.17 -8.90 -7.49
C SER A 64 17.74 -7.68 -8.31
N ARG A 65 17.04 -6.69 -7.74
CA ARG A 65 16.54 -5.53 -8.50
C ARG A 65 17.35 -4.27 -8.24
N THR A 66 17.81 -3.62 -9.29
CA THR A 66 18.57 -2.36 -9.23
C THR A 66 17.77 -1.22 -8.60
N THR A 67 18.46 -0.28 -7.94
CA THR A 67 17.93 1.01 -7.50
C THR A 67 17.31 1.75 -8.70
N GLN A 68 16.00 1.97 -8.71
CA GLN A 68 15.31 2.60 -9.84
C GLN A 68 13.95 3.18 -9.44
N LEU A 69 13.51 4.20 -10.19
CA LEU A 69 12.09 4.56 -10.27
C LEU A 69 11.31 3.43 -10.96
N GLY A 70 10.53 2.69 -10.19
CA GLY A 70 9.70 1.63 -10.74
C GLY A 70 8.26 2.09 -10.93
N SER A 71 7.72 1.98 -12.14
CA SER A 71 6.28 1.80 -12.31
C SER A 71 5.96 0.37 -11.90
N LEU A 72 5.40 0.21 -10.72
CA LEU A 72 5.48 -1.05 -10.00
C LEU A 72 4.26 -1.92 -10.21
N VAL A 73 3.09 -1.32 -10.44
CA VAL A 73 1.83 -2.04 -10.18
C VAL A 73 0.70 -1.51 -11.05
N ILE A 74 0.11 -2.35 -11.92
CA ILE A 74 -1.22 -2.13 -12.52
C ILE A 74 -2.22 -2.96 -11.71
N LEU A 75 -3.04 -2.34 -10.86
CA LEU A 75 -4.11 -3.01 -10.12
C LEU A 75 -5.48 -2.50 -10.56
N PHE A 76 -6.41 -3.43 -10.77
CA PHE A 76 -7.82 -3.07 -10.87
C PHE A 76 -8.36 -2.75 -9.48
N ILE A 77 -8.86 -1.53 -9.29
CA ILE A 77 -9.50 -1.08 -8.05
C ILE A 77 -10.82 -0.39 -8.45
N PRO A 78 -11.98 -0.85 -7.98
CA PRO A 78 -13.24 -0.18 -8.26
C PRO A 78 -13.22 1.28 -7.81
N TRP A 79 -13.78 2.16 -8.63
CA TRP A 79 -13.85 3.60 -8.32
C TRP A 79 -14.36 3.92 -6.90
N PRO A 80 -15.43 3.27 -6.38
CA PRO A 80 -15.91 3.53 -5.03
C PRO A 80 -14.83 3.31 -3.97
N ILE A 81 -14.01 2.26 -4.12
CA ILE A 81 -12.91 1.97 -3.19
C ILE A 81 -11.75 2.95 -3.40
N PHE A 82 -11.38 3.21 -4.66
CA PHE A 82 -10.30 4.14 -4.95
C PHE A 82 -10.59 5.55 -4.44
N ARG A 83 -11.86 6.00 -4.49
CA ARG A 83 -12.29 7.26 -3.89
C ARG A 83 -12.01 7.30 -2.37
N HIS A 84 -12.19 6.21 -1.65
CA HIS A 84 -11.85 6.18 -0.22
C HIS A 84 -10.33 6.21 0.00
N ILE A 85 -9.54 5.57 -0.87
CA ILE A 85 -8.08 5.67 -0.86
C ILE A 85 -7.63 7.12 -1.08
N THR A 86 -8.24 7.86 -2.01
CA THR A 86 -7.85 9.27 -2.23
C THR A 86 -8.20 10.18 -1.04
N VAL A 87 -9.33 9.92 -0.37
CA VAL A 87 -9.69 10.61 0.89
C VAL A 87 -8.66 10.31 1.98
N LEU A 88 -8.25 9.06 2.11
CA LEU A 88 -7.21 8.65 3.07
C LEU A 88 -5.87 9.35 2.78
N PHE A 89 -5.47 9.42 1.52
CA PHE A 89 -4.25 10.10 1.10
C PHE A 89 -4.30 11.58 1.47
N ARG A 90 -5.40 12.29 1.16
CA ARG A 90 -5.59 13.69 1.57
C ARG A 90 -5.58 13.85 3.09
N GLY A 91 -6.25 12.95 3.82
CA GLY A 91 -6.33 12.99 5.28
C GLY A 91 -4.97 12.92 5.98
N TYR A 92 -4.00 12.23 5.37
CA TYR A 92 -2.63 12.13 5.90
C TYR A 92 -1.64 13.16 5.28
N GLY A 93 -2.14 14.15 4.53
CA GLY A 93 -1.33 15.23 3.95
C GLY A 93 -0.83 14.98 2.52
N GLY A 94 -1.37 13.98 1.82
CA GLY A 94 -1.11 13.73 0.40
C GLY A 94 -1.88 14.67 -0.53
N GLU A 95 -1.35 14.89 -1.72
CA GLU A 95 -1.98 15.69 -2.76
C GLU A 95 -2.82 14.80 -3.70
N VAL A 96 -3.99 15.25 -4.15
CA VAL A 96 -4.79 14.52 -5.15
C VAL A 96 -5.25 15.49 -6.23
N LYS A 97 -4.79 15.25 -7.46
CA LYS A 97 -5.14 16.00 -8.67
C LYS A 97 -6.08 15.21 -9.56
N PHE A 98 -7.04 15.90 -10.15
CA PHE A 98 -7.94 15.35 -11.15
C PHE A 98 -7.68 16.00 -12.51
N ASP A 99 -7.35 15.18 -13.50
CA ASP A 99 -7.27 15.58 -14.90
C ASP A 99 -8.57 15.14 -15.60
N GLY A 100 -9.49 16.08 -15.77
CA GLY A 100 -10.77 15.85 -16.42
C GLY A 100 -10.66 15.50 -17.91
N LYS A 101 -9.60 15.96 -18.60
CA LYS A 101 -9.40 15.67 -20.03
C LYS A 101 -8.94 14.23 -20.24
N LYS A 102 -8.06 13.74 -19.36
CA LYS A 102 -7.53 12.36 -19.43
C LYS A 102 -8.35 11.36 -18.62
N LEU A 103 -9.38 11.80 -17.89
CA LEU A 103 -10.13 11.01 -16.91
C LEU A 103 -9.18 10.26 -15.97
N LYS A 104 -8.18 10.97 -15.46
CA LYS A 104 -7.11 10.42 -14.61
C LYS A 104 -7.10 11.13 -13.27
N ILE A 105 -6.92 10.37 -12.20
CA ILE A 105 -6.71 10.89 -10.84
C ILE A 105 -5.30 10.52 -10.42
N THR A 106 -4.52 11.51 -9.99
CA THR A 106 -3.16 11.31 -9.49
C THR A 106 -3.15 11.62 -8.01
N SER A 107 -2.80 10.64 -7.18
CA SER A 107 -2.58 10.85 -5.74
C SER A 107 -1.09 10.75 -5.43
N THR A 108 -0.55 11.72 -4.72
CA THR A 108 0.88 11.90 -4.51
C THR A 108 1.18 12.00 -3.02
N LEU A 109 2.14 11.21 -2.54
CA LEU A 109 2.71 11.33 -1.20
C LEU A 109 4.18 11.71 -1.33
N SER A 110 4.54 12.89 -0.82
CA SER A 110 5.90 13.46 -0.93
C SER A 110 6.74 13.29 0.33
N SER A 111 6.15 12.78 1.42
CA SER A 111 6.84 12.54 2.69
C SER A 111 6.74 11.06 3.09
N MET A 112 7.86 10.51 3.56
CA MET A 112 7.90 9.15 4.11
C MET A 112 7.00 9.01 5.34
N GLU A 113 6.87 10.04 6.17
CA GLU A 113 5.98 10.03 7.34
C GLU A 113 4.52 9.80 6.93
N THR A 114 4.08 10.46 5.85
CA THR A 114 2.73 10.27 5.30
C THR A 114 2.56 8.86 4.73
N VAL A 115 3.57 8.32 4.06
CA VAL A 115 3.55 6.94 3.54
C VAL A 115 3.44 5.93 4.68
N GLU A 116 4.18 6.12 5.76
CA GLU A 116 4.14 5.25 6.95
C GLU A 116 2.79 5.33 7.67
N LYS A 117 2.12 6.50 7.67
CA LYS A 117 0.75 6.64 8.19
C LYS A 117 -0.28 5.90 7.33
N VAL A 118 -0.21 6.06 6.01
CA VAL A 118 -1.09 5.39 5.04
C VAL A 118 -0.91 3.87 5.06
N PHE A 119 0.34 3.41 5.09
CA PHE A 119 0.70 2.00 5.05
C PHE A 119 1.15 1.45 6.42
N SER A 120 0.60 2.01 7.50
CA SER A 120 1.03 1.68 8.86
C SER A 120 0.93 0.18 9.14
N PRO A 121 1.97 -0.44 9.75
CA PRO A 121 1.93 -1.85 10.12
C PRO A 121 0.73 -2.23 11.00
N SER A 122 0.21 -1.30 11.80
CA SER A 122 -0.99 -1.53 12.63
C SER A 122 -2.24 -1.87 11.82
N ARG A 123 -2.30 -1.46 10.55
CA ARG A 123 -3.38 -1.84 9.62
C ARG A 123 -3.25 -3.27 9.08
N PHE A 124 -2.07 -3.89 9.24
CA PHE A 124 -1.70 -5.14 8.56
C PHE A 124 -1.00 -6.12 9.50
N GLU A 125 -1.51 -6.27 10.73
CA GLU A 125 -1.01 -7.26 11.71
C GLU A 125 0.49 -7.11 12.03
N GLY A 126 1.02 -5.88 11.96
CA GLY A 126 2.42 -5.58 12.26
C GLY A 126 3.40 -5.85 11.12
N GLN A 127 2.93 -6.26 9.93
CA GLN A 127 3.83 -6.51 8.80
C GLN A 127 4.47 -5.20 8.30
N ASP A 128 5.81 -5.12 8.25
CA ASP A 128 6.50 -4.06 7.50
C ASP A 128 6.89 -4.55 6.10
N LEU A 129 6.25 -3.97 5.09
CA LEU A 129 6.45 -4.29 3.68
C LEU A 129 7.00 -3.10 2.87
N LEU A 130 7.39 -2.01 3.55
CA LEU A 130 8.10 -0.88 2.92
C LEU A 130 9.62 -1.08 2.97
N ARG A 131 10.10 -1.98 3.82
CA ARG A 131 11.51 -2.29 4.04
C ARG A 131 11.70 -3.80 4.02
N LYS A 132 12.83 -4.27 3.48
CA LYS A 132 13.15 -5.70 3.40
C LYS A 132 14.64 -5.92 3.63
N ARG A 133 14.98 -6.80 4.57
CA ARG A 133 16.36 -7.25 4.80
C ARG A 133 16.70 -8.45 3.92
N HIS A 134 17.94 -8.51 3.47
CA HIS A 134 18.44 -9.56 2.59
C HIS A 134 19.45 -10.43 3.32
N PHE A 135 19.27 -11.74 3.20
CA PHE A 135 20.16 -12.73 3.78
C PHE A 135 20.53 -13.76 2.72
N SER A 136 21.76 -14.27 2.77
CA SER A 136 22.16 -15.46 2.03
C SER A 136 22.43 -16.62 2.97
N HIS A 137 22.06 -17.80 2.52
CA HIS A 137 22.40 -19.05 3.19
C HIS A 137 23.87 -19.40 2.93
N VAL A 138 24.61 -19.67 4.00
CA VAL A 138 25.99 -20.14 3.96
C VAL A 138 26.03 -21.45 4.75
N ALA A 139 26.75 -22.45 4.24
CA ALA A 139 26.95 -23.69 4.97
C ALA A 139 27.95 -23.43 6.12
N GLY A 140 27.47 -23.59 7.36
CA GLY A 140 28.27 -23.51 8.56
C GLY A 140 29.10 -24.78 8.77
N LEU A 141 30.09 -24.69 9.66
CA LEU A 141 30.88 -25.83 10.10
C LEU A 141 29.96 -26.80 10.85
N LYS A 142 29.82 -28.04 10.33
CA LYS A 142 28.93 -29.12 10.80
C LYS A 142 27.49 -29.14 10.22
N GLY A 143 27.24 -28.50 9.09
CA GLY A 143 25.97 -28.64 8.37
C GLY A 143 24.82 -27.78 8.92
N GLU A 144 25.12 -26.87 9.85
CA GLU A 144 24.19 -25.79 10.23
C GLU A 144 24.11 -24.77 9.09
N VAL A 145 22.93 -24.20 8.87
CA VAL A 145 22.72 -23.13 7.88
C VAL A 145 22.91 -21.80 8.59
N GLU A 146 23.97 -21.09 8.24
CA GLU A 146 24.21 -19.73 8.70
C GLU A 146 23.55 -18.72 7.74
N PHE A 147 23.03 -17.64 8.31
CA PHE A 147 22.42 -16.54 7.56
C PHE A 147 23.36 -15.34 7.56
N LEU A 148 23.99 -15.09 6.42
CA LEU A 148 24.83 -13.91 6.24
C LEU A 148 23.97 -12.73 5.78
N TYR A 149 23.98 -11.63 6.54
CA TYR A 149 23.31 -10.39 6.17
C TYR A 149 24.00 -9.75 4.95
N LYS A 150 23.21 -9.42 3.93
CA LYS A 150 23.68 -8.84 2.66
C LYS A 150 23.25 -7.38 2.45
N GLY A 151 22.62 -6.77 3.45
CA GLY A 151 22.05 -5.43 3.35
C GLY A 151 20.53 -5.43 3.27
N ASN A 152 19.95 -4.31 2.86
CA ASN A 152 18.51 -4.14 2.85
C ASN A 152 18.03 -3.32 1.64
N SER A 153 16.72 -3.31 1.42
CA SER A 153 16.08 -2.44 0.45
C SER A 153 14.88 -1.76 1.08
N SER A 154 14.69 -0.49 0.76
CA SER A 154 13.56 0.28 1.25
C SER A 154 12.90 1.08 0.13
N VAL A 155 11.61 1.31 0.31
CA VAL A 155 10.91 2.40 -0.35
C VAL A 155 11.49 3.73 0.17
N VAL A 156 11.77 4.66 -0.75
CA VAL A 156 12.20 6.02 -0.42
C VAL A 156 11.25 7.00 -1.07
N VAL A 157 10.88 8.04 -0.32
CA VAL A 157 9.95 9.07 -0.74
C VAL A 157 10.50 10.45 -0.36
N SER A 158 10.56 11.34 -1.33
CA SER A 158 10.89 12.75 -1.16
C SER A 158 10.04 13.62 -2.09
N ASN A 159 10.17 14.95 -1.99
CA ASN A 159 9.52 15.88 -2.92
C ASN A 159 9.89 15.60 -4.38
N ASN A 160 11.14 15.17 -4.63
CA ASN A 160 11.66 14.90 -5.97
C ASN A 160 11.44 13.44 -6.40
N SER A 161 11.13 12.56 -5.45
CA SER A 161 10.83 11.15 -5.68
C SER A 161 9.56 10.72 -4.92
N PRO A 162 8.39 11.32 -5.22
CA PRO A 162 7.17 11.01 -4.47
C PRO A 162 6.61 9.64 -4.84
N LEU A 163 5.85 9.04 -3.91
CA LEU A 163 5.01 7.90 -4.22
C LEU A 163 3.75 8.40 -4.95
N THR A 164 3.46 7.86 -6.12
CA THR A 164 2.29 8.25 -6.91
C THR A 164 1.35 7.09 -7.20
N LEU A 165 0.04 7.37 -7.09
CA LEU A 165 -1.05 6.51 -7.54
C LEU A 165 -1.78 7.18 -8.70
N ASP A 166 -1.52 6.66 -9.89
CA ASP A 166 -2.07 7.10 -11.15
C ASP A 166 -3.27 6.24 -11.54
N TYR A 167 -4.48 6.74 -11.25
CA TYR A 167 -5.71 6.02 -11.49
C TYR A 167 -6.42 6.47 -12.76
N ASN A 168 -6.76 5.52 -13.62
CA ASN A 168 -7.51 5.76 -14.84
C ASN A 168 -9.00 5.40 -14.61
N LEU A 169 -9.89 6.39 -14.68
CA LEU A 169 -11.33 6.19 -14.42
C LEU A 169 -12.00 5.27 -15.44
N LYS A 170 -11.57 5.29 -16.71
CA LYS A 170 -12.16 4.45 -17.77
C LYS A 170 -11.87 2.96 -17.54
N SER A 171 -10.63 2.63 -17.22
CA SER A 171 -10.17 1.25 -17.03
C SER A 171 -10.23 0.76 -15.59
N GLN A 172 -10.46 1.67 -14.63
CA GLN A 172 -10.41 1.41 -13.19
C GLN A 172 -9.10 0.74 -12.74
N LYS A 173 -8.01 1.15 -13.37
CA LYS A 173 -6.66 0.67 -13.08
C LYS A 173 -5.86 1.75 -12.38
N VAL A 174 -5.15 1.38 -11.32
CA VAL A 174 -4.15 2.22 -10.67
C VAL A 174 -2.76 1.78 -11.07
N ASN A 175 -1.92 2.75 -11.43
CA ASN A 175 -0.49 2.61 -11.60
C ASN A 175 0.21 3.18 -10.36
N VAL A 176 0.96 2.34 -9.65
CA VAL A 176 1.75 2.77 -8.49
C VAL A 176 3.17 3.02 -8.93
N THR A 177 3.70 4.22 -8.68
CA THR A 177 5.12 4.53 -8.90
C THR A 177 5.75 4.86 -7.56
N VAL A 178 6.89 4.24 -7.27
CA VAL A 178 7.70 4.58 -6.11
C VAL A 178 9.17 4.28 -6.39
N TYR A 179 10.04 4.95 -5.67
CA TYR A 179 11.47 4.73 -5.74
C TYR A 179 11.92 3.68 -4.72
N ILE A 180 12.82 2.80 -5.15
CA ILE A 180 13.41 1.75 -4.31
C ILE A 180 14.90 2.01 -4.19
N GLN A 181 15.39 2.05 -2.96
CA GLN A 181 16.80 2.20 -2.63
C GLN A 181 17.35 0.88 -2.06
N GLN A 182 18.54 0.49 -2.51
CA GLN A 182 19.30 -0.60 -1.90
C GLN A 182 20.44 -0.07 -1.03
N TYR A 183 20.70 -0.82 0.04
CA TYR A 183 21.75 -0.57 1.02
C TYR A 183 22.59 -1.84 1.21
N ARG A 184 23.89 -1.66 1.38
CA ARG A 184 24.86 -2.70 1.73
C ARG A 184 24.77 -3.07 3.22
N PRO A 185 25.45 -4.13 3.69
CA PRO A 185 25.43 -4.53 5.11
C PRO A 185 25.83 -3.42 6.08
N GLU A 186 26.70 -2.51 5.64
CA GLU A 186 27.18 -1.36 6.42
C GLU A 186 26.27 -0.13 6.28
N ASP A 187 25.04 -0.31 5.77
CA ASP A 187 24.06 0.73 5.44
C ASP A 187 24.53 1.78 4.42
N PHE A 188 25.61 1.50 3.68
CA PHE A 188 26.01 2.32 2.54
C PHE A 188 25.06 2.13 1.35
N LEU A 189 24.73 3.24 0.69
CA LEU A 189 23.91 3.22 -0.53
C LEU A 189 24.63 2.47 -1.65
N VAL A 190 23.91 1.57 -2.32
CA VAL A 190 24.43 0.89 -3.53
C VAL A 190 24.50 1.87 -4.71
N ASP A 191 23.61 2.84 -4.75
CA ASP A 191 23.56 3.93 -5.73
C ASP A 191 23.12 5.23 -5.02
N SER A 192 23.90 6.31 -5.17
CA SER A 192 23.68 7.59 -4.51
C SER A 192 22.86 8.59 -5.33
N PHE A 193 22.29 8.18 -6.47
CA PHE A 193 21.55 9.08 -7.38
C PHE A 193 20.47 9.92 -6.68
N LEU A 194 19.83 9.41 -5.61
CA LEU A 194 18.87 10.17 -4.80
C LEU A 194 19.47 11.29 -3.95
N GLN A 195 20.71 11.15 -3.47
CA GLN A 195 21.35 12.22 -2.69
C GLN A 195 21.64 13.44 -3.57
N ASN A 196 21.95 13.21 -4.85
CA ASN A 196 22.16 14.28 -5.83
C ASN A 196 20.86 14.94 -6.29
N LEU A 197 19.72 14.24 -6.19
CA LEU A 197 18.41 14.78 -6.53
C LEU A 197 17.74 15.53 -5.38
N ASN A 198 18.19 15.35 -4.13
CA ASN A 198 17.62 16.00 -2.93
C ASN A 198 18.47 17.18 -2.42
N GLN A 199 19.58 17.54 -3.10
CA GLN A 199 20.31 18.80 -2.95
C GLN A 199 19.67 19.89 -3.83
#